data_AF-A0A2V6UII2-F1
#
_entry.id   AF-A0A2V6UII2-F1
#
_cell.length_a   1.000
_cell.length_b   1.000
_cell.length_c   1.000
_cell.angle_alpha   90.00
_cell.angle_beta   90.00
_cell.angle_gamma   90.00
#
_symmetry.space_group_name_H-M   'P 1'
#
loop_
_entity.id
_entity.type
_entity.pdbx_description
1 polymer ?
#
loop_
_entity_poly.entity_id
_entity_poly.type
_entity_poly.pdbx_seq_one_letter_code
_entity_poly.pdbx_strand_id
1 'polypeptide(L)' 'MACLARTLTTGPLANIGPRERRRRLSAGVAVLVAAGGALAALIALGVPRVWRVALVLPFWFGALGLAQARGRT' A
#
# COMPACT_ATOMS: atom_id res chain seq x y z
N MET A 1 -11.49 -43.78 -2.59
CA MET A 1 -11.42 -43.18 -1.24
C MET A 1 -10.07 -42.49 -1.05
N ALA A 2 -10.08 -41.28 -0.47
CA ALA A 2 -8.94 -40.55 0.11
C ALA A 2 -7.96 -39.73 -0.78
N CYS A 3 -8.39 -39.10 -1.89
CA CYS A 3 -7.52 -38.13 -2.62
C CYS A 3 -8.16 -36.76 -2.92
N LEU A 4 -9.26 -36.39 -2.25
CA LEU A 4 -9.96 -35.11 -2.48
C LEU A 4 -10.37 -34.38 -1.18
N ALA A 5 -9.71 -34.68 -0.05
CA ALA A 5 -10.16 -34.25 1.28
C ALA A 5 -9.12 -33.45 2.09
N ARG A 6 -8.31 -32.61 1.41
CA ARG A 6 -7.32 -31.73 2.06
C ARG A 6 -7.13 -30.54 1.11
N THR A 7 -7.93 -29.47 1.12
CA THR A 7 -8.13 -28.52 2.22
C THR A 7 -9.24 -27.54 1.80
N LEU A 8 -10.50 -27.91 2.01
CA LEU A 8 -11.60 -26.94 2.01
C LEU A 8 -11.63 -26.25 3.38
N THR A 9 -10.69 -25.34 3.61
CA THR A 9 -10.68 -24.48 4.81
C THR A 9 -11.28 -23.12 4.46
N THR A 10 -12.60 -23.05 4.59
CA THR A 10 -13.40 -21.91 5.07
C THR A 10 -12.75 -20.52 5.06
N GLY A 11 -12.82 -19.84 3.92
CA GLY A 11 -12.59 -18.41 3.79
C GLY A 11 -12.82 -17.98 2.34
N PRO A 12 -13.29 -16.75 2.06
CA PRO A 12 -13.40 -16.28 0.68
C PRO A 12 -12.05 -16.49 -0.02
N LEU A 13 -12.06 -16.98 -1.26
CA LEU A 13 -10.89 -17.03 -2.14
C LEU A 13 -10.32 -15.62 -2.23
N ALA A 14 -9.39 -15.27 -1.33
CA ALA A 14 -8.71 -14.00 -1.40
C ALA A 14 -7.89 -14.05 -2.69
N ASN A 15 -8.18 -13.15 -3.63
CA ASN A 15 -7.47 -13.03 -4.91
C ASN A 15 -5.96 -12.78 -4.72
N ILE A 16 -5.53 -12.52 -3.49
CA ILE A 16 -4.19 -12.06 -3.14
C ILE A 16 -3.63 -12.91 -2.00
N GLY A 17 -2.55 -13.62 -2.31
CA GLY A 17 -1.81 -14.39 -1.33
C GLY A 17 -1.08 -13.50 -0.29
N PRO A 18 -0.69 -14.06 0.86
CA PRO A 18 -0.03 -13.34 1.94
C PRO A 18 1.29 -12.67 1.53
N ARG A 19 1.99 -13.21 0.52
CA ARG A 19 3.23 -12.62 -0.04
C ARG A 19 2.95 -11.33 -0.81
N GLU A 20 1.93 -11.31 -1.66
CA GLU A 20 1.58 -10.13 -2.44
C GLU A 20 0.99 -9.03 -1.55
N ARG A 21 0.24 -9.41 -0.51
CA ARG A 21 -0.20 -8.49 0.55
C ARG A 21 0.97 -7.80 1.26
N ARG A 22 2.01 -8.55 1.64
CA ARG A 22 3.24 -7.98 2.23
C ARG A 22 3.97 -7.06 1.27
N ARG A 23 4.01 -7.41 -0.02
CA ARG A 23 4.60 -6.57 -1.07
C ARG A 23 3.88 -5.24 -1.24
N ARG A 24 2.54 -5.25 -1.24
CA ARG A 24 1.71 -4.04 -1.30
C ARG A 24 1.87 -3.17 -0.06
N LEU A 25 1.99 -3.80 1.12
CA LEU A 25 2.30 -3.10 2.36
C LEU A 25 3.65 -2.40 2.28
N SER A 26 4.72 -3.12 1.90
CA SER A 26 6.06 -2.53 1.83
C SER A 26 6.15 -1.43 0.78
N ALA A 27 5.50 -1.62 -0.38
CA ALA A 27 5.42 -0.60 -1.42
C ALA A 27 4.68 0.65 -0.92
N GLY A 28 3.52 0.48 -0.27
CA GLY A 28 2.75 1.58 0.30
C GLY A 28 3.54 2.37 1.35
N VAL A 29 4.21 1.67 2.27
CA VAL A 29 5.09 2.30 3.28
C VAL A 29 6.23 3.06 2.61
N ALA A 30 6.92 2.46 1.63
CA ALA A 30 8.03 3.12 0.94
C ALA A 30 7.57 4.41 0.24
N VAL A 31 6.41 4.38 -0.43
CA VAL A 31 5.84 5.56 -1.10
C VAL A 31 5.46 6.64 -0.08
N LEU A 32 4.88 6.28 1.07
CA LEU A 32 4.55 7.26 2.12
C LEU A 32 5.80 7.91 2.71
N VAL A 33 6.85 7.14 2.97
CA VAL A 33 8.13 7.68 3.45
C VAL A 33 8.72 8.64 2.42
N ALA A 34 8.73 8.28 1.14
CA ALA A 34 9.21 9.13 0.07
C ALA A 34 8.37 10.43 -0.06
N ALA A 35 7.04 10.32 0.00
CA ALA A 35 6.13 11.47 -0.05
C ALA A 35 6.31 12.42 1.14
N GLY A 36 6.48 11.86 2.35
CA GLY A 36 6.77 12.61 3.56
C GLY A 36 8.13 13.33 3.49
N GLY A 37 9.16 12.65 2.99
CA GLY A 37 10.47 13.25 2.74
C GLY A 37 10.41 14.38 1.71
N ALA A 38 9.69 14.18 0.61
CA ALA A 38 9.48 15.21 -0.40
C ALA A 38 8.72 16.42 0.17
N LEU A 39 7.66 16.20 0.97
CA LEU A 39 6.94 17.28 1.64
C LEU A 39 7.86 18.09 2.56
N ALA A 40 8.66 17.41 3.38
CA ALA A 40 9.62 18.04 4.27
C ALA A 40 10.64 18.88 3.49
N ALA A 41 11.15 18.36 2.37
CA ALA A 41 12.06 19.09 1.49
C ALA A 41 11.41 20.33 0.86
N LEU A 42 10.17 20.22 0.35
CA LEU A 42 9.44 21.37 -0.20
C LEU A 42 9.23 22.48 0.85
N ILE A 43 8.99 22.09 2.11
CA ILE A 43 8.84 23.05 3.21
C ILE A 43 10.19 23.70 3.55
N ALA A 44 11.24 22.88 3.73
CA ALA A 44 12.57 23.36 4.11
C ALA A 44 13.18 24.30 3.06
N LEU A 45 12.92 24.03 1.78
CA LEU A 45 13.42 24.84 0.66
C LEU A 45 12.50 26.02 0.30
N GLY A 46 11.39 26.22 1.03
CA GLY A 46 10.46 27.33 0.78
C GLY A 46 9.75 27.26 -0.57
N VAL A 47 9.61 26.07 -1.16
CA VAL A 47 9.02 25.89 -2.49
C VAL A 47 7.53 26.30 -2.47
N PRO A 48 7.02 26.96 -3.54
CA PRO A 48 5.64 27.39 -3.60
C PRO A 48 4.64 26.28 -3.28
N ARG A 49 3.59 26.63 -2.52
CA ARG A 49 2.60 25.67 -1.99
C ARG A 49 1.91 24.85 -3.09
N VAL A 50 1.84 25.36 -4.31
CA VAL A 50 1.23 24.66 -5.46
C VAL A 50 1.91 23.31 -5.73
N TRP A 51 3.21 23.19 -5.46
CA TRP A 51 3.96 21.94 -5.64
C TRP A 51 3.54 20.86 -4.64
N ARG A 52 2.92 21.23 -3.52
CA ARG A 52 2.39 20.26 -2.55
C ARG A 52 1.17 19.52 -3.09
N VAL A 53 0.46 20.07 -4.08
CA VAL A 53 -0.68 19.40 -4.72
C VAL A 53 -0.22 18.14 -5.46
N ALA A 54 0.97 18.15 -6.06
CA ALA A 54 1.54 16.97 -6.71
C ALA A 54 1.77 15.81 -5.73
N LEU A 55 1.93 16.09 -4.43
CA LEU A 55 2.11 15.07 -3.40
C LEU A 55 0.81 14.33 -3.05
N VAL A 56 -0.36 14.80 -3.48
CA VAL A 56 -1.64 14.11 -3.26
C VAL A 56 -1.59 12.70 -3.86
N LEU A 57 -1.04 12.54 -5.06
CA LEU A 57 -0.94 11.24 -5.73
C LEU A 57 -0.07 10.24 -4.95
N PRO A 58 1.19 10.53 -4.60
CA PRO A 58 2.00 9.58 -3.84
C PRO A 58 1.42 9.31 -2.44
N PHE A 59 0.85 10.30 -1.75
CA PHE A 59 0.14 10.02 -0.49
C PHE A 59 -1.06 9.10 -0.69
N TRP A 60 -1.85 9.30 -1.75
CA TRP A 60 -2.98 8.44 -2.11
C TRP A 60 -2.54 7.01 -2.40
N PHE A 61 -1.54 6.81 -3.28
CA PHE A 61 -1.01 5.48 -3.59
C PHE A 61 -0.40 4.77 -2.37
N GLY A 62 0.33 5.52 -1.54
CA GLY A 62 0.87 5.01 -0.29
C GLY A 62 -0.22 4.52 0.66
N ALA A 63 -1.27 5.33 0.85
CA ALA A 63 -2.42 4.98 1.68
C ALA A 63 -3.22 3.80 1.10
N LEU A 64 -3.39 3.73 -0.22
CA LEU A 64 -4.01 2.59 -0.90
C LEU A 64 -3.25 1.29 -0.64
N GLY A 65 -1.91 1.30 -0.70
CA GLY A 65 -1.10 0.12 -0.40
C GLY A 65 -1.29 -0.36 1.04
N LEU A 66 -1.40 0.56 2.00
CA LEU A 66 -1.74 0.22 3.39
C LEU A 66 -3.18 -0.33 3.52
N ALA A 67 -4.13 0.25 2.79
CA ALA A 67 -5.52 -0.18 2.81
C ALA A 67 -5.69 -1.57 2.19
N GLN A 68 -5.05 -1.87 1.07
CA GLN A 68 -4.99 -3.21 0.45
C GLN A 68 -4.25 -4.23 1.32
N ALA A 69 -3.32 -3.78 2.15
CA ALA A 69 -2.70 -4.64 3.14
C ALA A 69 -3.64 -4.93 4.33
N ARG A 70 -4.74 -4.19 4.53
CA ARG A 70 -5.67 -4.36 5.65
C ARG A 70 -7.00 -4.99 5.22
N GLY A 71 -7.59 -4.48 4.15
CA GLY A 71 -8.70 -5.13 3.45
C GLY A 71 -8.17 -6.31 2.66
N ARG A 72 -8.85 -7.44 2.67
CA ARG A 72 -8.45 -8.65 1.91
C ARG A 72 -8.72 -8.47 0.41
N THR A 73 -8.22 -7.39 -0.20
CA THR A 73 -8.41 -7.01 -1.61
C THR A 73 -7.13 -7.12 -2.42
#